data_AF-A0A7W0XM85-F1
#
_entry.id   AF-A0A7W0XM85-F1
#
_cell.length_a   1.000
_cell.length_b   1.000
_cell.length_c   1.000
_cell.angle_alpha   90.00
_cell.angle_beta   90.00
_cell.angle_gamma   90.00
#
_symmetry.space_group_name_H-M   'P 1'
#
loop_
_entity.id
_entity.type
_entity.pdbx_description
1 polymer ?
#
loop_
_entity_poly.entity_id
_entity_poly.type
_entity_poly.pdbx_seq_one_letter_code
_entity_poly.pdbx_strand_id
1 'polypeptide(L)'
;MTVDDYLAWVEHQPGRYELYAGSVYAMAPERAIHAEMKFAVQTALAEAIRKAGLPCYMLPDGMTVRVDRDTAHEPDALVYCGPKLPKAAVEVSNPVIVVEVLSPSTRHIDASAKLGGYGSIQSIRHYLIFDPDGPPTLHHERTGADTFVTKVVRSGALHLDPPGLDVDLDPLHALTEE
;
A
#
# COMPACT_ATOMS: atom_id res chain seq x y z
N MET A 1 15.22 -6.56 16.34
CA MET A 1 16.02 -6.03 15.21
C MET A 1 15.53 -4.61 14.94
N THR A 2 16.39 -3.62 14.73
CA THR A 2 15.90 -2.30 14.27
C THR A 2 15.61 -2.33 12.77
N VAL A 3 14.86 -1.36 12.25
CA VAL A 3 14.62 -1.29 10.80
C VAL A 3 15.93 -1.08 10.03
N ASP A 4 16.91 -0.35 10.56
CA ASP A 4 18.21 -0.18 9.90
C ASP A 4 18.98 -1.51 9.82
N ASP A 5 18.98 -2.29 10.92
CA ASP A 5 19.57 -3.63 10.93
C ASP A 5 18.86 -4.56 9.94
N TYR A 6 17.53 -4.45 9.87
CA TYR A 6 16.69 -5.23 8.96
C TYR A 6 16.99 -4.93 7.50
N LEU A 7 17.09 -3.65 7.12
CA LEU A 7 17.38 -3.24 5.75
C LEU A 7 18.76 -3.72 5.29
N ALA A 8 19.77 -3.63 6.17
CA ALA A 8 21.09 -4.19 5.89
C ALA A 8 21.07 -5.72 5.76
N TRP A 9 20.23 -6.39 6.55
CA TRP A 9 20.08 -7.84 6.51
C TRP A 9 19.32 -8.34 5.26
N VAL A 10 18.19 -7.71 4.92
CA VAL A 10 17.25 -8.18 3.88
C VAL A 10 17.84 -8.10 2.48
N GLU A 11 18.74 -7.13 2.22
CA GLU A 11 19.46 -6.98 0.95
C GLU A 11 20.25 -8.25 0.57
N HIS A 12 20.59 -9.09 1.55
CA HIS A 12 21.37 -10.30 1.36
C HIS A 12 20.55 -11.60 1.43
N GLN A 13 19.21 -11.51 1.58
CA GLN A 13 18.36 -12.69 1.76
C GLN A 13 17.66 -13.10 0.46
N PRO A 14 17.46 -14.41 0.25
CA PRO A 14 16.56 -14.89 -0.79
C PRO A 14 15.10 -14.69 -0.37
N GLY A 15 14.29 -14.06 -1.22
CA GLY A 15 12.85 -13.88 -0.98
C GLY A 15 12.49 -12.50 -0.44
N ARG A 16 11.24 -12.36 0.03
CA ARG A 16 10.67 -11.11 0.53
C ARG A 16 10.28 -11.25 1.99
N TYR A 17 10.50 -10.19 2.76
CA TYR A 17 10.33 -10.17 4.20
C TYR A 17 9.66 -8.87 4.64
N GLU A 18 9.09 -8.88 5.84
CA GLU A 18 8.68 -7.67 6.56
C GLU A 18 9.25 -7.71 7.98
N LEU A 19 9.34 -6.54 8.62
CA LEU A 19 9.75 -6.41 10.01
C LEU A 19 8.58 -5.91 10.86
N TYR A 20 8.24 -6.63 11.92
CA TYR A 20 7.20 -6.22 12.85
C TYR A 20 7.65 -6.44 14.30
N ALA A 21 7.62 -5.37 15.10
CA ALA A 21 8.07 -5.37 16.49
C ALA A 21 9.45 -6.03 16.68
N GLY A 22 10.36 -5.72 15.76
CA GLY A 22 11.74 -6.20 15.74
C GLY A 22 11.93 -7.67 15.35
N SER A 23 10.87 -8.33 14.87
CA SER A 23 10.88 -9.71 14.39
C SER A 23 10.66 -9.75 12.88
N VAL A 24 11.42 -10.60 12.19
CA VAL A 24 11.36 -10.74 10.73
C VAL A 24 10.34 -11.82 10.35
N TYR A 25 9.49 -11.50 9.38
CA TYR A 25 8.48 -12.40 8.83
C TYR A 25 8.72 -12.60 7.34
N ALA A 26 8.74 -13.86 6.89
CA ALA A 26 8.79 -14.16 5.46
C ALA A 26 7.40 -13.96 4.84
N MET A 27 7.36 -13.29 3.68
CA MET A 27 6.12 -13.15 2.92
C MET A 27 5.80 -14.46 2.19
N ALA A 28 4.52 -14.84 2.17
CA ALA A 28 4.07 -16.02 1.45
C ALA A 28 4.09 -15.78 -0.07
N PRO A 29 4.32 -16.83 -0.88
CA PRO A 29 4.14 -16.74 -2.33
C PRO A 29 2.70 -16.33 -2.69
N GLU A 30 2.57 -15.59 -3.78
CA GLU A 30 1.29 -15.00 -4.18
C GLU A 30 0.49 -15.91 -5.12
N ARG A 31 -0.85 -15.83 -5.01
CA ARG A 31 -1.78 -16.45 -5.96
C ARG A 31 -1.89 -15.58 -7.22
N ALA A 32 -2.25 -16.16 -8.36
CA ALA A 32 -2.41 -15.42 -9.62
C ALA A 32 -3.38 -14.23 -9.49
N ILE A 33 -4.54 -14.43 -8.87
CA ILE A 33 -5.53 -13.37 -8.63
C ILE A 33 -4.98 -12.20 -7.78
N HIS A 34 -4.06 -12.48 -6.85
CA HIS A 34 -3.41 -11.44 -6.06
C HIS A 34 -2.48 -10.60 -6.92
N ALA A 35 -1.64 -11.26 -7.71
CA ALA A 35 -0.73 -10.59 -8.64
C ALA A 35 -1.48 -9.76 -9.69
N GLU A 36 -2.59 -10.29 -10.23
CA GLU A 36 -3.45 -9.58 -11.19
C GLU A 36 -4.11 -8.35 -10.56
N MET A 37 -4.70 -8.48 -9.37
CA MET A 37 -5.31 -7.37 -8.64
C MET A 37 -4.28 -6.27 -8.33
N LYS A 38 -3.09 -6.64 -7.84
CA LYS A 38 -2.02 -5.67 -7.58
C LYS A 38 -1.62 -4.91 -8.84
N PHE A 39 -1.36 -5.65 -9.92
CA PHE A 39 -0.97 -5.04 -11.18
C PHE A 39 -2.04 -4.08 -11.71
N ALA A 40 -3.31 -4.44 -11.58
CA ALA A 40 -4.42 -3.59 -11.98
C ALA A 40 -4.50 -2.32 -11.12
N VAL A 41 -4.38 -2.42 -9.80
CA VAL A 41 -4.36 -1.26 -8.89
C VAL A 41 -3.17 -0.35 -9.17
N GLN A 42 -1.96 -0.92 -9.31
CA GLN A 42 -0.74 -0.18 -9.66
C GLN A 42 -0.92 0.58 -10.98
N THR A 43 -1.50 -0.07 -11.99
CA THR A 43 -1.81 0.55 -13.29
C THR A 43 -2.77 1.71 -13.10
N ALA A 44 -3.93 1.48 -12.47
CA ALA A 44 -4.94 2.50 -12.24
C ALA A 44 -4.40 3.75 -11.51
N LEU A 45 -3.56 3.55 -10.47
CA LEU A 45 -2.89 4.65 -9.78
C LEU A 45 -1.91 5.41 -10.69
N ALA A 46 -1.09 4.70 -11.47
CA ALA A 46 -0.15 5.33 -12.40
C ALA A 46 -0.87 6.12 -13.50
N GLU A 47 -2.01 5.64 -13.98
CA GLU A 47 -2.85 6.34 -14.96
C GLU A 47 -3.49 7.60 -14.37
N ALA A 48 -4.02 7.50 -13.15
CA ALA A 48 -4.60 8.63 -12.44
C ALA A 48 -3.56 9.75 -12.23
N ILE A 49 -2.34 9.39 -11.82
CA ILE A 49 -1.23 10.34 -11.67
C ILE A 49 -0.90 11.01 -13.02
N ARG A 50 -0.76 10.23 -14.09
CA ARG A 50 -0.46 10.74 -15.43
C ARG A 50 -1.55 11.71 -15.92
N LYS A 51 -2.82 11.37 -15.70
CA LYS A 51 -3.97 12.19 -16.08
C LYS A 51 -4.02 13.50 -15.27
N ALA A 52 -3.74 13.45 -13.97
CA ALA A 52 -3.74 14.62 -13.11
C ALA A 52 -2.52 15.55 -13.36
N GLY A 53 -1.45 15.04 -13.97
CA GLY A 53 -0.24 15.83 -14.24
C GLY A 53 0.51 16.24 -12.96
N LEU A 54 0.33 15.48 -11.88
CA LEU A 54 0.92 15.78 -10.57
C LEU A 54 2.35 15.22 -10.48
N PRO A 55 3.24 15.86 -9.69
CA PRO A 55 4.58 15.35 -9.39
C PRO A 55 4.50 14.23 -8.35
N CYS A 56 3.73 13.20 -8.66
CA CYS A 56 3.57 12.00 -7.85
C CYS A 56 4.09 10.78 -8.60
N TYR A 57 4.41 9.73 -7.85
CA TYR A 57 4.96 8.49 -8.38
C TYR A 57 4.30 7.31 -7.69
N MET A 58 3.77 6.39 -8.48
CA MET A 58 3.36 5.06 -8.03
C MET A 58 4.61 4.16 -8.00
N LEU A 59 4.82 3.47 -6.89
CA LEU A 59 5.77 2.38 -6.78
C LEU A 59 5.04 1.08 -6.44
N PRO A 60 5.43 -0.04 -7.06
CA PRO A 60 4.87 -1.35 -6.74
C PRO A 60 5.41 -1.83 -5.39
N ASP A 61 5.04 -3.06 -5.03
CA ASP A 61 5.69 -3.82 -3.98
C ASP A 61 7.21 -3.98 -4.21
N GLY A 62 7.96 -4.25 -3.15
CA GLY A 62 9.43 -4.19 -3.10
C GLY A 62 10.00 -2.92 -2.47
N MET A 63 9.13 -1.95 -2.12
CA MET A 63 9.53 -0.71 -1.46
C MET A 63 9.15 -0.72 0.02
N THR A 64 10.10 -0.40 0.89
CA THR A 64 9.87 -0.39 2.34
C THR A 64 9.22 0.91 2.81
N VAL A 65 8.18 0.79 3.62
CA VAL A 65 7.60 1.88 4.42
C VAL A 65 7.92 1.63 5.89
N ARG A 66 8.78 2.48 6.45
CA ARG A 66 9.11 2.46 7.87
C ARG A 66 7.97 3.05 8.70
N VAL A 67 7.49 2.28 9.66
CA VAL A 67 6.48 2.72 10.63
C VAL A 67 7.16 3.37 11.82
N ASP A 68 8.14 2.68 12.42
CA ASP A 68 8.88 3.17 13.58
C ASP A 68 10.31 2.58 13.65
N ARG A 69 10.88 2.47 14.85
CA ARG A 69 12.23 1.97 15.07
C ARG A 69 12.40 0.50 14.70
N ASP A 70 11.37 -0.32 14.87
CA ASP A 70 11.47 -1.78 14.76
C ASP A 70 10.30 -2.40 13.96
N THR A 71 9.49 -1.58 13.30
CA THR A 71 8.43 -2.00 12.38
C THR A 71 8.58 -1.32 11.02
N ALA A 72 8.55 -2.12 9.96
CA ALA A 72 8.54 -1.69 8.57
C ALA A 72 7.79 -2.70 7.69
N HIS A 73 6.95 -2.18 6.80
CA HIS A 73 6.09 -2.97 5.92
C HIS A 73 6.46 -2.75 4.45
N GLU A 74 6.05 -3.69 3.61
CA GLU A 74 6.20 -3.62 2.17
C GLU A 74 4.80 -3.66 1.52
N PRO A 75 4.14 -2.49 1.34
CA PRO A 75 2.80 -2.47 0.78
C PRO A 75 2.78 -2.94 -0.67
N ASP A 76 1.62 -3.45 -1.11
CA ASP A 76 1.42 -3.97 -2.46
C ASP A 76 1.47 -2.90 -3.56
N ALA A 77 1.12 -1.67 -3.19
CA ALA A 77 1.41 -0.47 -3.96
C ALA A 77 1.46 0.74 -3.03
N LEU A 78 2.20 1.76 -3.44
CA LEU A 78 2.16 3.06 -2.78
C LEU A 78 2.25 4.21 -3.78
N VAL A 79 1.80 5.38 -3.36
CA VAL A 79 2.03 6.66 -4.06
C VAL A 79 2.68 7.64 -3.11
N TYR A 80 3.73 8.31 -3.57
CA TYR A 80 4.29 9.49 -2.91
C TYR A 80 4.33 10.66 -3.90
N CYS A 81 4.43 11.88 -3.37
CA CYS A 81 4.50 13.10 -4.16
C CYS A 81 5.69 13.97 -3.74
N GLY A 82 6.24 14.73 -4.69
CA GLY A 82 7.39 15.61 -4.48
C GLY A 82 8.59 15.25 -5.36
N PRO A 83 9.83 15.52 -4.91
CA PRO A 83 11.03 15.15 -5.65
C PRO A 83 11.14 13.63 -5.85
N LYS A 84 11.59 13.21 -7.03
CA LYS A 84 11.81 11.80 -7.32
C LYS A 84 12.88 11.21 -6.39
N LEU A 85 12.62 10.03 -5.85
CA LEU A 85 13.58 9.31 -5.02
C LEU A 85 14.88 8.99 -5.78
N PRO A 86 16.03 8.94 -5.08
CA PRO A 86 17.26 8.40 -5.63
C PRO A 86 17.07 6.99 -6.18
N LYS A 87 17.82 6.63 -7.23
CA LYS A 87 17.71 5.30 -7.88
C LYS A 87 17.99 4.12 -6.94
N ALA A 88 18.79 4.33 -5.90
CA ALA A 88 19.17 3.32 -4.91
C ALA A 88 18.29 3.37 -3.64
N ALA A 89 17.23 4.18 -3.63
CA ALA A 89 16.32 4.22 -2.49
C ALA A 89 15.57 2.89 -2.38
N VAL A 90 15.57 2.33 -1.18
CA VAL A 90 14.77 1.14 -0.81
C VAL A 90 13.60 1.49 0.12
N GLU A 91 13.61 2.70 0.67
CA GLU A 91 12.56 3.22 1.54
C GLU A 91 11.79 4.37 0.89
N VAL A 92 10.52 4.49 1.26
CA VAL A 92 9.65 5.63 0.94
C VAL A 92 9.19 6.28 2.24
N SER A 93 9.75 7.45 2.56
CA SER A 93 9.53 8.12 3.84
C SER A 93 8.25 8.96 3.92
N ASN A 94 7.63 9.26 2.77
CA ASN A 94 6.45 10.13 2.68
C ASN A 94 5.34 9.57 1.77
N PRO A 95 4.92 8.31 1.93
CA PRO A 95 3.80 7.79 1.18
C PRO A 95 2.53 8.58 1.52
N VAL A 96 1.73 8.88 0.51
CA VAL A 96 0.44 9.57 0.60
C VAL A 96 -0.70 8.57 0.47
N ILE A 97 -0.54 7.59 -0.41
CA ILE A 97 -1.46 6.46 -0.59
C ILE A 97 -0.66 5.18 -0.33
N VAL A 98 -1.24 4.25 0.45
CA VAL A 98 -0.75 2.88 0.59
C VAL A 98 -1.88 1.92 0.26
N VAL A 99 -1.54 0.80 -0.37
CA VAL A 99 -2.48 -0.24 -0.81
C VAL A 99 -2.02 -1.58 -0.27
N GLU A 100 -2.97 -2.36 0.23
CA GLU A 100 -2.80 -3.77 0.53
C GLU A 100 -3.87 -4.57 -0.23
N VAL A 101 -3.48 -5.70 -0.81
CA VAL A 101 -4.38 -6.69 -1.39
C VAL A 101 -4.42 -7.87 -0.43
N LEU A 102 -5.61 -8.26 0.01
CA LEU A 102 -5.73 -9.27 1.05
C LEU A 102 -5.29 -10.64 0.52
N SER A 103 -4.43 -11.30 1.28
CA SER A 103 -4.18 -12.73 1.11
C SER A 103 -4.94 -13.53 2.19
N PRO A 104 -5.31 -14.80 1.94
CA PRO A 104 -5.95 -15.64 2.96
C PRO A 104 -5.13 -15.74 4.25
N SER A 105 -3.80 -15.67 4.15
CA SER A 105 -2.86 -15.75 5.27
C SER A 105 -2.70 -14.45 6.06
N THR A 106 -2.93 -13.29 5.45
CA THR A 106 -2.64 -11.98 6.07
C THR A 106 -3.88 -11.13 6.31
N ARG A 107 -5.07 -11.59 5.90
CA ARG A 107 -6.35 -10.87 6.01
C ARG A 107 -6.58 -10.18 7.35
N HIS A 108 -6.31 -10.86 8.46
CA HIS A 108 -6.47 -10.28 9.80
C HIS A 108 -5.44 -9.20 10.14
N ILE A 109 -4.20 -9.36 9.67
CA ILE A 109 -3.08 -8.45 9.94
C ILE A 109 -3.27 -7.15 9.14
N ASP A 110 -3.55 -7.27 7.85
CA ASP A 110 -3.70 -6.11 6.95
C ASP A 110 -4.93 -5.26 7.36
N ALA A 111 -6.03 -5.91 7.72
CA ALA A 111 -7.26 -5.23 8.12
C ALA A 111 -7.22 -4.59 9.52
N SER A 112 -6.22 -4.91 10.37
CA SER A 112 -6.19 -4.41 11.76
C SER A 112 -4.84 -3.87 12.21
N ALA A 113 -3.78 -4.69 12.20
CA ALA A 113 -2.47 -4.32 12.73
C ALA A 113 -1.78 -3.25 11.87
N LYS A 114 -1.80 -3.42 10.53
CA LYS A 114 -1.17 -2.46 9.61
C LYS A 114 -1.88 -1.10 9.62
N LEU A 115 -3.20 -1.05 9.86
CA LEU A 115 -3.94 0.21 9.98
C LEU A 115 -3.39 1.09 11.11
N GLY A 116 -3.03 0.49 12.26
CA GLY A 116 -2.39 1.23 13.36
C GLY A 116 -1.01 1.75 12.98
N GLY A 117 -0.19 0.92 12.34
CA GLY A 117 1.15 1.28 11.88
C GLY A 117 1.14 2.42 10.85
N TYR A 118 0.47 2.21 9.71
CA TYR A 118 0.29 3.25 8.70
C TYR A 118 -0.45 4.47 9.25
N GLY A 119 -1.35 4.26 10.21
CA GLY A 119 -2.07 5.34 10.89
C GLY A 119 -1.18 6.30 11.67
N SER A 120 0.00 5.86 12.13
CA SER A 120 1.00 6.72 12.78
C SER A 120 1.78 7.62 11.80
N ILE A 121 1.84 7.24 10.52
CA ILE A 121 2.58 7.97 9.48
C ILE A 121 1.71 9.11 8.94
N GLN A 122 2.04 10.34 9.34
CA GLN A 122 1.23 11.53 9.07
C GLN A 122 1.06 11.87 7.57
N SER A 123 2.02 11.45 6.73
CA SER A 123 1.91 11.65 5.29
C SER A 123 0.85 10.76 4.64
N ILE A 124 0.50 9.61 5.24
CA ILE A 124 -0.49 8.69 4.67
C ILE A 124 -1.87 9.30 4.84
N ARG A 125 -2.52 9.58 3.72
CA ARG A 125 -3.87 10.19 3.66
C ARG A 125 -4.92 9.18 3.28
N HIS A 126 -4.52 8.16 2.52
CA HIS A 126 -5.39 7.11 2.05
C HIS A 126 -4.72 5.76 2.23
N TYR A 127 -5.39 4.87 2.95
CA TYR A 127 -5.03 3.46 3.01
C TYR A 127 -6.16 2.64 2.39
N LEU A 128 -5.85 1.95 1.28
CA LEU A 128 -6.79 1.17 0.51
C LEU A 128 -6.56 -0.31 0.74
N ILE A 129 -7.63 -1.06 0.95
CA ILE A 129 -7.58 -2.52 1.08
C ILE A 129 -8.50 -3.12 0.01
N PHE A 130 -7.94 -3.98 -0.83
CA PHE A 130 -8.67 -4.72 -1.85
C PHE A 130 -8.77 -6.20 -1.45
N ASP A 131 -9.97 -6.77 -1.54
CA ASP A 131 -10.15 -8.22 -1.36
C ASP A 131 -10.22 -8.89 -2.74
N PRO A 132 -9.30 -9.82 -3.08
CA PRO A 132 -9.36 -10.54 -4.34
C PRO A 132 -10.53 -11.52 -4.43
N ASP A 133 -11.23 -11.79 -3.31
CA ASP A 133 -12.44 -12.61 -3.30
C ASP A 133 -13.71 -11.80 -3.65
N GLY A 134 -13.58 -10.48 -3.89
CA GLY A 134 -14.66 -9.62 -4.37
C GLY A 134 -14.84 -8.31 -3.59
N PRO A 135 -15.70 -7.39 -4.07
CA PRO A 135 -15.97 -6.14 -3.38
C PRO A 135 -16.53 -6.37 -1.96
N PRO A 136 -16.27 -5.45 -1.01
CA PRO A 136 -15.88 -4.05 -1.25
C PRO A 136 -14.38 -3.76 -1.10
N THR A 137 -13.92 -2.68 -1.73
CA THR A 137 -12.69 -1.99 -1.33
C THR A 137 -12.94 -1.22 -0.03
N LEU A 138 -12.05 -1.37 0.94
CA LEU A 138 -12.05 -0.51 2.14
C LEU A 138 -11.13 0.68 1.89
N HIS A 139 -11.66 1.89 2.04
CA HIS A 139 -10.89 3.12 1.97
C HIS A 139 -10.84 3.76 3.35
N HIS A 140 -9.68 3.73 3.98
CA HIS A 140 -9.41 4.49 5.18
C HIS A 140 -8.86 5.86 4.75
N GLU A 141 -9.64 6.91 4.99
CA GLU A 141 -9.25 8.30 4.73
C GLU A 141 -8.87 9.02 6.02
N ARG A 142 -7.68 9.63 6.05
CA ARG A 142 -7.24 10.44 7.18
C ARG A 142 -8.01 11.77 7.22
N THR A 143 -8.77 11.98 8.29
CA THR A 143 -9.57 13.19 8.54
C THR A 143 -9.03 14.05 9.70
N GLY A 144 -8.10 13.50 10.49
CA GLY A 144 -7.42 14.18 11.59
C GLY A 144 -6.03 13.59 11.83
N ALA A 145 -5.27 14.12 12.80
CA ALA A 145 -3.90 13.69 13.07
C ALA A 145 -3.79 12.17 13.28
N ASP A 146 -4.71 11.56 14.02
CA ASP A 146 -4.75 10.12 14.31
C ASP A 146 -6.12 9.51 13.99
N THR A 147 -6.86 10.10 13.04
CA THR A 147 -8.25 9.72 12.76
C THR A 147 -8.43 9.31 11.31
N PHE A 148 -8.87 8.08 11.12
CA PHE A 148 -9.34 7.55 9.84
C PHE A 148 -10.84 7.37 9.83
N VAL A 149 -11.48 7.72 8.72
CA VAL A 149 -12.85 7.33 8.38
C VAL A 149 -12.78 6.23 7.35
N THR A 150 -13.45 5.10 7.62
CA THR A 150 -13.53 3.98 6.69
C THR A 150 -14.76 4.13 5.80
N LYS A 151 -14.54 4.18 4.49
CA LYS A 151 -15.59 4.06 3.47
C LYS A 151 -15.57 2.67 2.86
N VAL A 152 -16.75 2.12 2.62
CA VAL A 152 -16.94 0.84 1.95
C VAL A 152 -17.33 1.15 0.51
N VAL A 153 -16.41 0.93 -0.43
CA VAL A 153 -16.58 1.31 -1.83
C VAL A 153 -16.85 0.06 -2.67
N ARG A 154 -17.98 0.05 -3.37
CA ARG A 154 -18.46 -1.12 -4.14
C ARG A 154 -18.40 -0.94 -5.64
N SER A 155 -18.28 0.30 -6.11
CA SER A 155 -18.19 0.66 -7.52
C SER A 155 -17.87 2.15 -7.67
N GLY A 156 -17.52 2.53 -8.89
CA GLY A 156 -17.30 3.89 -9.35
C GLY A 156 -15.91 4.44 -9.07
N ALA A 157 -15.77 5.75 -9.32
CA ALA A 157 -14.52 6.47 -9.10
C ALA A 157 -14.33 6.82 -7.62
N LEU A 158 -13.11 6.56 -7.13
CA LEU A 158 -12.64 6.97 -5.82
C LEU A 158 -11.79 8.23 -5.94
N HIS A 159 -12.25 9.31 -5.30
CA HIS A 159 -11.50 10.56 -5.20
C HIS A 159 -10.54 10.50 -3.99
N LEU A 160 -9.25 10.64 -4.27
CA LEU A 160 -8.14 10.58 -3.32
C LEU A 160 -7.51 11.98 -3.22
N ASP A 161 -8.03 12.81 -2.32
CA ASP A 161 -7.54 14.16 -2.04
C ASP A 161 -7.11 14.34 -0.57
N PRO A 162 -5.88 14.79 -0.29
CA PRO A 162 -4.77 14.96 -1.24
C PRO A 162 -4.18 13.59 -1.69
N PRO A 163 -3.67 13.48 -2.93
CA PRO A 163 -3.13 14.59 -3.72
C PRO A 163 -4.04 15.11 -4.84
N GLY A 164 -5.27 14.62 -4.97
CA GLY A 164 -6.21 15.00 -6.03
C GLY A 164 -6.17 14.01 -7.19
N LEU A 165 -6.30 12.72 -6.89
CA LEU A 165 -6.37 11.65 -7.88
C LEU A 165 -7.79 11.07 -7.94
N ASP A 166 -8.27 10.83 -9.15
CA ASP A 166 -9.50 10.07 -9.39
C ASP A 166 -9.13 8.69 -9.93
N VAL A 167 -9.48 7.65 -9.19
CA VAL A 167 -9.17 6.25 -9.53
C VAL A 167 -10.48 5.51 -9.79
N ASP A 168 -10.68 5.00 -11.00
CA ASP A 168 -11.83 4.18 -11.32
C ASP A 168 -11.65 2.76 -10.75
N LEU A 169 -12.57 2.32 -9.89
CA LEU A 169 -12.52 1.00 -9.27
C LEU A 169 -13.29 -0.06 -10.05
N ASP A 170 -14.17 0.33 -10.98
CA ASP A 170 -15.02 -0.63 -11.70
C ASP A 170 -14.20 -1.70 -12.45
N PRO A 171 -13.12 -1.34 -13.18
CA PRO A 171 -12.27 -2.35 -13.83
C PRO A 171 -11.55 -3.28 -12.85
N LEU A 172 -11.30 -2.82 -11.61
CA LEU A 172 -10.63 -3.60 -10.58
C LEU A 172 -11.59 -4.62 -9.96
N HIS A 173 -12.83 -4.21 -9.70
CA HIS A 173 -13.87 -5.11 -9.17
C HIS A 173 -14.30 -6.16 -10.19
N ALA A 174 -14.30 -5.82 -11.49
CA ALA A 174 -14.59 -6.77 -12.56
C ALA A 174 -13.60 -7.96 -12.63
N LEU A 175 -12.39 -7.84 -12.09
CA LEU A 175 -11.41 -8.96 -12.03
C LEU A 175 -11.85 -10.09 -11.09
N THR A 176 -12.81 -9.81 -10.21
CA THR A 176 -13.31 -10.75 -9.19
C THR A 176 -14.67 -11.36 -9.58
N GLU A 177 -15.22 -10.96 -10.73
CA GLU A 177 -16.46 -11.52 -11.28
C GLU A 177 -16.11 -12.78 -12.11
N GLU A 178 -16.76 -13.92 -11.82
CA GLU A 178 -16.59 -15.19 -12.56
C GLU A 178 -17.22 -15.16 -13.96
#